data_AF-A0A810N0D9-F1
#
_entry.id   AF-A0A810N0D9-F1
#
_cell.length_a   1.000
_cell.length_b   1.000
_cell.length_c   1.000
_cell.angle_alpha   90.00
_cell.angle_beta   90.00
_cell.angle_gamma   90.00
#
_symmetry.space_group_name_H-M   'P 1'
#
loop_
_entity.id
_entity.type
_entity.pdbx_description
1 polymer ?
#
loop_
_entity_poly.entity_id
_entity_poly.type
_entity_poly.pdbx_seq_one_letter_code
_entity_poly.pdbx_strand_id
1 'polypeptide(L)'
;MDRDWAIQQLDHFLRVAELYKPAREPGNFSRHLSNRGTQDEILDSAQVVEQVIDRALPDWRTSVPSNVAINKWYQHIEAAKRARVQLQRQEELAEKLGDNAPRLSASHLHPWVWDSAKPLWSNGHYREAVTAAARAVNAYTQAKVGRRDVSEAKLFQQAFATAPPEPGKPRLRIMADDGSDTYKSVHTGALNFAGGLYGAIRNPASHVMLDELPEDEALEQLAAFSVLARWVDRATLDAAGP
;
A
#
# COMPACT_ATOMS: atom_id res chain seq x y z
N MET A 1 4.46 10.55 -0.24
CA MET A 1 4.69 11.65 -1.21
C MET A 1 5.53 12.69 -0.51
N ASP A 2 6.53 13.27 -1.19
CA ASP A 2 7.26 14.43 -0.66
C ASP A 2 6.31 15.64 -0.61
N ARG A 3 6.06 16.15 0.60
CA ARG A 3 5.08 17.21 0.85
C ARG A 3 5.54 18.56 0.32
N ASP A 4 6.79 18.91 0.55
CA ASP A 4 7.32 20.22 0.21
C ASP A 4 7.42 20.35 -1.32
N TRP A 5 7.88 19.28 -1.98
CA TRP A 5 7.84 19.20 -3.44
C TRP A 5 6.41 19.33 -3.98
N ALA A 6 5.45 18.59 -3.41
CA ALA A 6 4.05 18.63 -3.87
C ALA A 6 3.43 20.03 -3.72
N ILE A 7 3.69 20.72 -2.60
CA ILE A 7 3.25 22.10 -2.38
C ILE A 7 3.89 23.04 -3.42
N GLN A 8 5.18 22.89 -3.73
CA GLN A 8 5.85 23.70 -4.75
C GLN A 8 5.23 23.53 -6.15
N GLN A 9 4.85 22.29 -6.53
CA GLN A 9 4.18 22.04 -7.81
C GLN A 9 2.78 22.69 -7.85
N LEU A 10 2.01 22.58 -6.77
CA LEU A 10 0.70 23.23 -6.66
C LEU A 10 0.81 24.76 -6.73
N ASP A 11 1.80 25.35 -6.05
CA ASP A 11 2.05 26.79 -6.11
C ASP A 11 2.50 27.25 -7.50
N HIS A 12 3.31 26.46 -8.21
CA HIS A 12 3.67 26.76 -9.59
C HIS A 12 2.44 26.77 -10.50
N PHE A 13 1.62 25.72 -10.46
CA PHE A 13 0.38 25.64 -11.25
C PHE A 13 -0.56 26.81 -10.96
N LEU A 14 -0.77 27.14 -9.67
CA LEU A 14 -1.63 28.25 -9.28
C LEU A 14 -1.13 29.59 -9.81
N ARG A 15 0.19 29.78 -9.95
CA ARG A 15 0.76 30.99 -10.56
C ARG A 15 0.53 31.02 -12.07
N VAL A 16 0.82 29.93 -12.79
CA VAL A 16 0.69 29.93 -14.27
C VAL A 16 -0.77 29.93 -14.74
N ALA A 17 -1.67 29.32 -13.95
CA ALA A 17 -3.10 29.24 -14.27
C ALA A 17 -3.90 30.48 -13.79
N GLU A 18 -3.28 31.41 -13.05
CA GLU A 18 -3.93 32.64 -12.59
C GLU A 18 -4.34 33.51 -13.77
N LEU A 19 -5.61 33.95 -13.77
CA LEU A 19 -6.10 34.94 -14.73
C LEU A 19 -5.64 36.34 -14.31
N TYR A 20 -5.04 37.06 -15.24
CA TYR A 20 -4.65 38.45 -15.05
C TYR A 20 -5.15 39.32 -16.21
N LYS A 21 -5.19 40.64 -15.97
CA LYS A 21 -5.44 41.63 -17.02
C LYS A 21 -4.10 42.07 -17.60
N PRO A 22 -3.79 41.76 -18.87
CA PRO A 22 -2.55 42.23 -19.49
C PRO A 22 -2.51 43.75 -19.58
N ALA A 23 -1.29 44.31 -19.55
CA ALA A 23 -1.08 45.74 -19.71
C ALA A 23 -1.62 46.21 -21.06
N ARG A 24 -2.21 47.41 -21.07
CA ARG A 24 -2.92 47.93 -22.24
C ARG A 24 -1.93 48.41 -23.29
N GLU A 25 -1.78 47.66 -24.38
CA GLU A 25 -1.00 48.11 -25.53
C GLU A 25 -1.75 49.22 -26.29
N PRO A 26 -1.06 50.25 -26.82
CA PRO A 26 -1.70 51.28 -27.65
C PRO A 26 -2.36 50.64 -28.88
N GLY A 27 -3.70 50.75 -28.97
CA GLY A 27 -4.49 50.18 -30.06
C GLY A 27 -5.21 48.87 -29.74
N ASN A 28 -4.96 48.24 -28.59
CA ASN A 28 -5.62 47.02 -28.18
C ASN A 28 -6.74 47.31 -27.15
N PHE A 29 -8.00 47.04 -27.55
CA PHE A 29 -9.19 47.23 -26.71
C PHE A 29 -9.69 45.95 -26.03
N SER A 30 -8.90 44.87 -26.09
CA SER A 30 -9.26 43.58 -25.50
C SER A 30 -9.51 43.71 -23.99
N ARG A 31 -10.70 43.33 -23.54
CA ARG A 31 -11.08 43.20 -22.11
C ARG A 31 -10.87 41.79 -21.59
N HIS A 32 -10.31 40.89 -22.41
CA HIS A 32 -10.21 39.48 -22.08
C HIS A 32 -9.11 39.25 -21.04
N LEU A 33 -9.45 38.47 -20.02
CA LEU A 33 -8.48 37.93 -19.07
C LEU A 33 -7.62 36.89 -19.79
N SER A 34 -6.35 36.83 -19.45
CA SER A 34 -5.42 35.81 -19.96
C SER A 34 -4.77 35.10 -18.78
N ASN A 35 -4.42 33.84 -18.97
CA ASN A 35 -3.61 33.11 -18.00
C ASN A 35 -2.18 33.66 -18.01
N ARG A 36 -1.50 33.65 -16.87
CA ARG A 36 -0.11 34.13 -16.76
C ARG A 36 0.89 33.29 -17.54
N GLY A 37 0.75 31.97 -17.50
CA GLY A 37 1.58 31.05 -18.26
C GLY A 37 1.04 30.83 -19.67
N THR A 38 1.90 30.28 -20.52
CA THR A 38 1.49 29.78 -21.83
C THR A 38 0.57 28.56 -21.69
N GLN A 39 -0.19 28.23 -22.73
CA GLN A 39 -1.05 27.05 -22.70
C GLN A 39 -0.24 25.75 -22.48
N ASP A 40 0.95 25.65 -23.06
CA ASP A 40 1.81 24.47 -22.94
C ASP A 40 2.37 24.34 -21.51
N GLU A 41 2.83 25.44 -20.90
CA GLU A 41 3.28 25.44 -19.50
C GLU A 41 2.18 25.01 -18.52
N ILE A 42 0.93 25.44 -18.78
CA ILE A 42 -0.19 25.05 -17.93
C ILE A 42 -0.53 23.57 -18.12
N LEU A 43 -0.45 23.05 -19.35
CA LEU A 43 -0.67 21.62 -19.62
C LEU A 43 0.39 20.73 -18.96
N ASP A 44 1.66 21.10 -19.09
CA ASP A 44 2.77 20.38 -18.47
C ASP A 44 2.64 20.37 -16.94
N SER A 45 2.31 21.54 -16.37
CA SER A 45 2.10 21.65 -14.93
C SER A 45 0.84 20.91 -14.46
N ALA A 46 -0.23 20.88 -15.26
CA ALA A 46 -1.47 20.18 -14.93
C ALA A 46 -1.24 18.67 -14.79
N GLN A 47 -0.47 18.05 -15.68
CA GLN A 47 -0.19 16.61 -15.63
C GLN A 47 0.42 16.18 -14.28
N VAL A 48 1.33 16.99 -13.74
CA VAL A 48 1.97 16.73 -12.43
C VAL A 48 0.99 17.00 -11.30
N VAL A 49 0.26 18.12 -11.37
CA VAL A 49 -0.66 18.53 -10.32
C VAL A 49 -1.85 17.60 -10.19
N GLU A 50 -2.39 17.04 -11.27
CA GLU A 50 -3.45 16.03 -11.21
C GLU A 50 -3.02 14.83 -10.37
N GLN A 51 -1.79 14.34 -10.52
CA GLN A 51 -1.25 13.24 -9.71
C GLN A 51 -1.10 13.60 -8.24
N VAL A 52 -0.77 14.85 -7.92
CA VAL A 52 -0.68 15.35 -6.55
C VAL A 52 -2.08 15.46 -5.93
N ILE A 53 -3.04 16.06 -6.66
CA ILE A 53 -4.40 16.23 -6.18
C ILE A 53 -5.08 14.87 -6.01
N ASP A 54 -4.86 13.90 -6.91
CA ASP A 54 -5.41 12.54 -6.77
C ASP A 54 -5.00 11.86 -5.46
N ARG A 55 -3.83 12.19 -4.93
CA ARG A 55 -3.34 11.68 -3.65
C ARG A 55 -3.80 12.51 -2.45
N ALA A 56 -3.97 13.81 -2.62
CA ALA A 56 -4.35 14.73 -1.54
C ALA A 56 -5.87 14.84 -1.35
N LEU A 57 -6.64 14.71 -2.43
CA LEU A 57 -8.09 14.87 -2.52
C LEU A 57 -8.66 13.90 -3.58
N PRO A 58 -8.79 12.59 -3.28
CA PRO A 58 -9.15 11.57 -4.28
C PRO A 58 -10.44 11.87 -5.07
N ASP A 59 -11.44 12.50 -4.43
CA ASP A 59 -12.75 12.78 -5.02
C ASP A 59 -12.84 14.17 -5.70
N TRP A 60 -11.73 14.85 -5.96
CA TRP A 60 -11.77 16.24 -6.45
C TRP A 60 -12.49 16.39 -7.80
N ARG A 61 -12.42 15.38 -8.68
CA ARG A 61 -13.05 15.43 -10.01
C ARG A 61 -14.58 15.49 -9.96
N THR A 62 -15.18 14.99 -8.88
CA THR A 62 -16.64 14.99 -8.67
C THR A 62 -17.07 16.01 -7.62
N SER A 63 -16.24 16.27 -6.60
CA SER A 63 -16.56 17.15 -5.47
C SER A 63 -16.22 18.63 -5.70
N VAL A 64 -15.32 18.94 -6.63
CA VAL A 64 -14.96 20.32 -6.96
C VAL A 64 -15.75 20.77 -8.19
N PRO A 65 -16.52 21.87 -8.09
CA PRO A 65 -17.30 22.36 -9.21
C PRO A 65 -16.39 22.84 -10.34
N SER A 66 -16.85 22.66 -11.58
CA SER A 66 -16.19 23.19 -12.77
C SER A 66 -16.98 24.36 -13.33
N ASN A 67 -16.29 25.43 -13.73
CA ASN A 67 -16.90 26.57 -14.43
C ASN A 67 -16.01 27.04 -15.58
N VAL A 68 -16.12 26.33 -16.70
CA VAL A 68 -15.36 26.59 -17.92
C VAL A 68 -15.64 27.96 -18.55
N ALA A 69 -16.78 28.59 -18.25
CA ALA A 69 -17.12 29.92 -18.74
C ALA A 69 -16.25 31.02 -18.09
N ILE A 70 -15.72 30.76 -16.88
CA ILE A 70 -14.79 31.66 -16.19
C ILE A 70 -13.36 31.35 -16.61
N ASN A 71 -12.97 30.08 -16.54
CA ASN A 71 -11.64 29.61 -16.92
C ASN A 71 -11.71 28.11 -17.23
N LYS A 72 -11.08 27.67 -18.31
CA LYS A 72 -10.91 26.24 -18.63
C LYS A 72 -10.33 25.44 -17.45
N TRP A 73 -9.45 26.08 -16.67
CA TRP A 73 -8.75 25.47 -15.53
C TRP A 73 -9.43 25.72 -14.18
N TYR A 74 -10.69 26.20 -14.16
CA TYR A 74 -11.38 26.57 -12.92
C TYR A 74 -11.36 25.44 -11.88
N GLN A 75 -11.75 24.23 -12.31
CA GLN A 75 -11.80 23.06 -11.42
C GLN A 75 -10.43 22.72 -10.86
N HIS A 76 -9.39 22.68 -11.72
CA HIS A 76 -8.01 22.41 -11.32
C HIS A 76 -7.47 23.47 -10.36
N ILE A 77 -7.77 24.75 -10.58
CA ILE A 77 -7.34 25.86 -9.70
C ILE A 77 -7.98 25.70 -8.33
N GLU A 78 -9.27 25.43 -8.26
CA GLU A 78 -9.97 25.25 -6.99
C GLU A 78 -9.49 23.99 -6.26
N ALA A 79 -9.33 22.87 -6.98
CA ALA A 79 -8.79 21.64 -6.44
C ALA A 79 -7.34 21.80 -5.94
N ALA A 80 -6.48 22.49 -6.70
CA ALA A 80 -5.10 22.76 -6.32
C ALA A 80 -5.01 23.64 -5.06
N LYS A 81 -5.89 24.65 -4.92
CA LYS A 81 -5.97 25.47 -3.69
C LYS A 81 -6.35 24.62 -2.49
N ARG A 82 -7.39 23.79 -2.61
CA ARG A 82 -7.84 22.89 -1.53
C ARG A 82 -6.73 21.89 -1.17
N ALA A 83 -6.11 21.25 -2.16
CA ALA A 83 -5.03 20.29 -1.97
C ALA A 83 -3.82 20.93 -1.29
N ARG A 84 -3.44 22.16 -1.66
CA ARG A 84 -2.33 22.88 -1.02
C ARG A 84 -2.59 23.11 0.46
N VAL A 85 -3.78 23.60 0.82
CA VAL A 85 -4.13 23.83 2.24
C VAL A 85 -4.17 22.51 3.01
N GLN A 86 -4.74 21.46 2.41
CA GLN A 86 -4.77 20.12 3.00
C GLN A 86 -3.36 19.61 3.31
N LEU A 87 -2.41 19.78 2.39
CA LEU A 87 -1.02 19.37 2.60
C LEU A 87 -0.33 20.26 3.66
N GLN A 88 -0.48 21.58 3.58
CA GLN A 88 0.13 22.52 4.53
C GLN A 88 -0.32 22.29 5.98
N ARG A 89 -1.60 21.93 6.17
CA ARG A 89 -2.20 21.74 7.49
C ARG A 89 -2.42 20.27 7.84
N GLN A 90 -1.79 19.35 7.11
CA GLN A 90 -2.07 17.92 7.26
C GLN A 90 -1.83 17.43 8.70
N GLU A 91 -0.72 17.86 9.32
CA GLU A 91 -0.38 17.49 10.69
C GLU A 91 -1.36 18.06 11.70
N GLU A 92 -1.69 19.35 11.58
CA GLU A 92 -2.67 20.02 12.44
C GLU A 92 -4.05 19.37 12.32
N LEU A 93 -4.50 19.08 11.10
CA LEU A 93 -5.80 18.43 10.87
C LEU A 93 -5.81 17.00 11.41
N ALA A 94 -4.72 16.25 11.27
CA ALA A 94 -4.60 14.92 11.85
C ALA A 94 -4.60 14.98 13.39
N GLU A 95 -3.93 15.96 14.00
CA GLU A 95 -3.89 16.12 15.45
C GLU A 95 -5.26 16.55 16.02
N LYS A 96 -5.95 17.46 15.34
CA LYS A 96 -7.20 18.07 15.84
C LYS A 96 -8.46 17.31 15.44
N LEU A 97 -8.44 16.61 14.31
CA LEU A 97 -9.61 15.91 13.75
C LEU A 97 -9.40 14.40 13.57
N GLY A 98 -8.15 13.93 13.60
CA GLY A 98 -7.85 12.52 13.52
C GLY A 98 -8.01 11.80 14.85
N ASP A 99 -7.91 10.47 14.80
CA ASP A 99 -7.90 9.58 15.96
C ASP A 99 -6.51 9.43 16.59
N ASN A 100 -5.49 10.14 16.09
CA ASN A 100 -4.07 10.00 16.43
C ASN A 100 -3.54 8.55 16.34
N ALA A 101 -4.21 7.68 15.58
CA ALA A 101 -3.82 6.28 15.48
C ALA A 101 -2.63 6.10 14.49
N PRO A 102 -1.71 5.18 14.78
CA PRO A 102 -0.67 4.81 13.82
C PRO A 102 -1.31 4.19 12.57
N ARG A 103 -0.90 4.66 11.38
CA ARG A 103 -1.38 4.11 10.11
C ARG A 103 -0.49 2.96 9.65
N LEU A 104 -1.09 1.82 9.34
CA LEU A 104 -0.42 0.72 8.67
C LEU A 104 -0.48 0.92 7.16
N SER A 105 0.64 1.26 6.54
CA SER A 105 0.73 1.32 5.08
C SER A 105 1.00 -0.07 4.50
N ALA A 106 0.19 -0.51 3.54
CA ALA A 106 0.36 -1.79 2.86
C ALA A 106 1.75 -1.92 2.19
N SER A 107 2.36 -0.81 1.76
CA SER A 107 3.70 -0.80 1.17
C SER A 107 4.83 -1.09 2.17
N HIS A 108 4.56 -1.04 3.47
CA HIS A 108 5.52 -1.44 4.52
C HIS A 108 5.35 -2.90 4.96
N LEU A 109 4.41 -3.64 4.38
CA LEU A 109 4.29 -5.07 4.61
C LEU A 109 5.49 -5.81 3.98
N HIS A 110 5.67 -7.09 4.36
CA HIS A 110 6.75 -7.91 3.84
C HIS A 110 6.69 -7.97 2.29
N PRO A 111 7.83 -7.86 1.57
CA PRO A 111 7.84 -7.85 0.10
C PRO A 111 7.11 -9.04 -0.53
N TRP A 112 7.31 -10.25 0.01
CA TRP A 112 6.60 -11.46 -0.45
C TRP A 112 5.08 -11.33 -0.44
N VAL A 113 4.54 -10.54 0.48
CA VAL A 113 3.11 -10.29 0.63
C VAL A 113 2.70 -9.15 -0.28
N TRP A 114 3.27 -7.96 -0.08
CA TRP A 114 2.82 -6.76 -0.79
C TRP A 114 3.04 -6.85 -2.30
N ASP A 115 4.19 -7.32 -2.77
CA ASP A 115 4.49 -7.36 -4.21
C ASP A 115 3.55 -8.30 -4.96
N SER A 116 3.08 -9.37 -4.31
CA SER A 116 2.11 -10.30 -4.88
C SER A 116 0.66 -9.80 -4.81
N ALA A 117 0.32 -9.01 -3.80
CA ALA A 117 -1.03 -8.48 -3.58
C ALA A 117 -1.30 -7.19 -4.38
N LYS A 118 -0.27 -6.35 -4.55
CA LYS A 118 -0.36 -4.98 -5.10
C LYS A 118 -1.13 -4.87 -6.43
N PRO A 119 -0.95 -5.76 -7.44
CA PRO A 119 -1.67 -5.65 -8.71
C PRO A 119 -3.18 -5.84 -8.55
N LEU A 120 -3.61 -6.71 -7.64
CA LEU A 120 -5.02 -7.01 -7.38
C LEU A 120 -5.63 -5.96 -6.47
N TRP A 121 -4.87 -5.53 -5.44
CA TRP A 121 -5.27 -4.49 -4.51
C TRP A 121 -5.63 -3.19 -5.22
N SER A 122 -4.83 -2.79 -6.20
CA SER A 122 -5.04 -1.52 -6.93
C SER A 122 -6.32 -1.51 -7.77
N ASN A 123 -6.91 -2.68 -8.03
CA ASN A 123 -8.14 -2.87 -8.78
C ASN A 123 -9.34 -3.19 -7.88
N GLY A 124 -9.19 -3.16 -6.55
CA GLY A 124 -10.25 -3.45 -5.59
C GLY A 124 -10.53 -4.95 -5.36
N HIS A 125 -9.70 -5.85 -5.89
CA HIS A 125 -9.85 -7.30 -5.71
C HIS A 125 -9.14 -7.78 -4.44
N TYR A 126 -9.67 -7.40 -3.27
CA TYR A 126 -8.98 -7.53 -2.00
C TYR A 126 -8.81 -8.98 -1.53
N ARG A 127 -9.85 -9.80 -1.65
CA ARG A 127 -9.80 -11.23 -1.31
C ARG A 127 -8.83 -11.99 -2.20
N GLU A 128 -8.79 -11.66 -3.49
CA GLU A 128 -7.82 -12.25 -4.41
C GLU A 128 -6.40 -11.79 -4.07
N ALA A 129 -6.21 -10.53 -3.68
CA ALA A 129 -4.93 -10.01 -3.24
C ALA A 129 -4.38 -10.76 -2.00
N VAL A 130 -5.24 -11.04 -1.02
CA VAL A 130 -4.90 -11.88 0.15
C VAL A 130 -4.54 -13.31 -0.29
N THR A 131 -5.31 -13.88 -1.22
CA THR A 131 -5.06 -15.23 -1.74
C THR A 131 -3.72 -15.31 -2.47
N ALA A 132 -3.37 -14.28 -3.26
CA ALA A 132 -2.09 -14.18 -3.94
C ALA A 132 -0.93 -14.09 -2.94
N ALA A 133 -1.07 -13.27 -1.89
CA ALA A 133 -0.09 -13.19 -0.80
C ALA A 133 0.11 -14.53 -0.08
N ALA A 134 -0.97 -15.23 0.26
CA ALA A 134 -0.90 -16.54 0.89
C ALA A 134 -0.13 -17.55 0.02
N ARG A 135 -0.41 -17.59 -1.29
CA ARG A 135 0.30 -18.45 -2.24
C ARG A 135 1.78 -18.09 -2.34
N ALA A 136 2.12 -16.81 -2.39
CA ALA A 136 3.49 -16.34 -2.42
C ALA A 136 4.25 -16.76 -1.16
N VAL A 137 3.72 -16.51 0.03
CA VAL A 137 4.36 -16.91 1.30
C VAL A 137 4.60 -18.42 1.36
N ASN A 138 3.63 -19.24 0.93
CA ASN A 138 3.83 -20.69 0.82
C ASN A 138 4.99 -21.04 -0.12
N ALA A 139 5.00 -20.47 -1.34
CA ALA A 139 6.01 -20.78 -2.35
C ALA A 139 7.43 -20.35 -1.93
N TYR A 140 7.57 -19.16 -1.34
CA TYR A 140 8.86 -18.71 -0.82
C TYR A 140 9.33 -19.54 0.38
N THR A 141 8.41 -19.99 1.23
CA THR A 141 8.73 -20.93 2.31
C THR A 141 9.23 -22.26 1.76
N GLN A 142 8.52 -22.85 0.79
CA GLN A 142 8.92 -24.06 0.09
C GLN A 142 10.32 -23.94 -0.53
N ALA A 143 10.60 -22.82 -1.18
CA ALA A 143 11.92 -22.52 -1.72
C ALA A 143 12.98 -22.44 -0.61
N LYS A 144 12.69 -21.77 0.50
CA LYS A 144 13.62 -21.63 1.63
C LYS A 144 13.94 -22.97 2.31
N VAL A 145 12.96 -23.84 2.48
CA VAL A 145 13.18 -25.18 3.08
C VAL A 145 13.62 -26.24 2.05
N GLY A 146 13.71 -25.89 0.77
CA GLY A 146 14.08 -26.83 -0.28
C GLY A 146 13.07 -27.97 -0.49
N ARG A 147 11.79 -27.76 -0.18
CA ARG A 147 10.74 -28.79 -0.25
C ARG A 147 9.54 -28.34 -1.05
N ARG A 148 9.00 -29.22 -1.89
CA ARG A 148 7.79 -28.99 -2.69
C ARG A 148 6.72 -30.08 -2.51
N ASP A 149 7.02 -31.10 -1.72
CA ASP A 149 6.14 -32.24 -1.44
C ASP A 149 5.05 -31.91 -0.40
N VAL A 150 5.25 -30.85 0.39
CA VAL A 150 4.30 -30.36 1.40
C VAL A 150 3.98 -28.89 1.18
N SER A 151 2.73 -28.51 1.46
CA SER A 151 2.23 -27.14 1.30
C SER A 151 1.39 -26.70 2.50
N GLU A 152 1.20 -25.38 2.59
CA GLU A 152 0.25 -24.71 3.48
C GLU A 152 0.43 -25.17 4.94
N ALA A 153 -0.65 -25.40 5.68
CA ALA A 153 -0.59 -25.75 7.09
C ALA A 153 0.42 -26.88 7.38
N LYS A 154 0.48 -27.93 6.55
CA LYS A 154 1.42 -29.05 6.73
C LYS A 154 2.88 -28.64 6.55
N LEU A 155 3.17 -27.75 5.59
CA LEU A 155 4.51 -27.21 5.38
C LEU A 155 5.00 -26.48 6.63
N PHE A 156 4.19 -25.56 7.17
CA PHE A 156 4.58 -24.75 8.32
C PHE A 156 4.62 -25.56 9.62
N GLN A 157 3.72 -26.53 9.79
CA GLN A 157 3.78 -27.49 10.90
C GLN A 157 5.09 -28.28 10.92
N GLN A 158 5.56 -28.73 9.76
CA GLN A 158 6.83 -29.48 9.68
C GLN A 158 8.06 -28.57 9.74
N ALA A 159 7.99 -27.38 9.15
CA ALA A 159 9.10 -26.43 9.12
C ALA A 159 9.37 -25.85 10.52
N PHE A 160 8.36 -25.43 11.26
CA PHE A 160 8.52 -24.84 12.60
C PHE A 160 8.48 -25.88 13.74
N ALA A 161 8.47 -27.18 13.44
CA ALA A 161 8.50 -28.20 14.48
C ALA A 161 9.76 -28.07 15.36
N THR A 162 9.60 -28.20 16.69
CA THR A 162 10.72 -28.15 17.65
C THR A 162 11.55 -29.43 17.64
N ALA A 163 11.02 -30.52 17.10
CA ALA A 163 11.78 -31.76 16.92
C ALA A 163 13.05 -31.54 16.07
N PRO A 164 14.10 -32.35 16.26
CA PRO A 164 15.29 -32.31 15.42
C PRO A 164 14.96 -32.42 13.93
N PRO A 165 15.78 -31.85 13.04
CA PRO A 165 15.59 -32.04 11.61
C PRO A 165 15.78 -33.51 11.24
N GLU A 166 15.00 -33.97 10.25
CA GLU A 166 15.13 -35.31 9.66
C GLU A 166 15.68 -35.17 8.23
N PRO A 167 16.27 -36.23 7.64
CA PRO A 167 16.65 -36.23 6.24
C PRO A 167 15.49 -35.80 5.33
N GLY A 168 15.73 -34.78 4.51
CA GLY A 168 14.71 -34.21 3.62
C GLY A 168 13.61 -33.40 4.31
N LYS A 169 13.67 -33.19 5.64
CA LYS A 169 12.74 -32.35 6.41
C LYS A 169 13.52 -31.39 7.31
N PRO A 170 14.12 -30.32 6.74
CA PRO A 170 14.77 -29.30 7.54
C PRO A 170 13.76 -28.52 8.39
N ARG A 171 14.26 -27.80 9.38
CA ARG A 171 13.50 -26.94 10.30
C ARG A 171 13.86 -25.48 10.09
N LEU A 172 12.90 -24.61 10.33
CA LEU A 172 13.07 -23.18 10.42
C LEU A 172 13.14 -22.81 11.89
N ARG A 173 14.28 -22.26 12.31
CA ARG A 173 14.53 -21.81 13.68
C ARG A 173 14.39 -20.30 13.76
N ILE A 174 13.31 -19.81 14.37
CA ILE A 174 13.06 -18.37 14.59
C ILE A 174 14.05 -17.80 15.62
N MET A 175 14.45 -18.63 16.58
CA MET A 175 15.50 -18.34 17.55
C MET A 175 16.36 -19.59 17.76
N ALA A 176 17.59 -19.41 18.25
CA ALA A 176 18.47 -20.52 18.57
C ALA A 176 17.86 -21.43 19.64
N ASP A 177 18.11 -22.74 19.53
CA ASP A 177 17.68 -23.69 20.55
C ASP A 177 18.57 -23.56 21.79
N ASP A 178 18.02 -22.95 22.83
CA ASP A 178 18.63 -22.77 24.14
C ASP A 178 18.00 -23.70 25.21
N GLY A 179 17.13 -24.63 24.79
CA GLY A 179 16.39 -25.51 25.67
C GLY A 179 15.25 -24.84 26.46
N SER A 180 15.02 -23.53 26.27
CA SER A 180 14.02 -22.78 27.04
C SER A 180 12.58 -23.08 26.60
N ASP A 181 11.63 -22.80 27.49
CA ASP A 181 10.21 -22.83 27.14
C ASP A 181 9.82 -21.68 26.19
N THR A 182 10.61 -20.61 26.14
CA THR A 182 10.46 -19.53 25.15
C THR A 182 10.73 -20.06 23.74
N TYR A 183 11.81 -20.81 23.55
CA TYR A 183 12.10 -21.47 22.27
C TYR A 183 10.93 -22.34 21.81
N LYS A 184 10.41 -23.20 22.69
CA LYS A 184 9.26 -24.06 22.37
C LYS A 184 8.02 -23.24 22.04
N SER A 185 7.73 -22.20 22.83
CA SER A 185 6.53 -21.37 22.69
C SER A 185 6.52 -20.55 21.41
N VAL A 186 7.65 -19.96 21.04
CA VAL A 186 7.78 -19.17 19.80
C VAL A 186 7.55 -20.04 18.57
N HIS A 187 8.16 -21.22 18.51
CA HIS A 187 8.01 -22.14 17.38
C HIS A 187 6.61 -22.76 17.31
N THR A 188 6.06 -23.15 18.47
CA THR A 188 4.69 -23.67 18.56
C THR A 188 3.67 -22.60 18.21
N GLY A 189 3.89 -21.35 18.62
CA GLY A 189 3.06 -20.21 18.24
C GLY A 189 3.10 -19.97 16.74
N ALA A 190 4.28 -19.97 16.12
CA ALA A 190 4.43 -19.77 14.69
C ALA A 190 3.75 -20.86 13.85
N LEU A 191 3.90 -22.14 14.24
CA LEU A 191 3.27 -23.26 13.54
C LEU A 191 1.74 -23.22 13.66
N ASN A 192 1.21 -22.88 14.84
CA ASN A 192 -0.24 -22.76 15.06
C ASN A 192 -0.82 -21.55 14.32
N PHE A 193 -0.12 -20.41 14.35
CA PHE A 193 -0.51 -19.20 13.63
C PHE A 193 -0.60 -19.48 12.13
N ALA A 194 0.43 -20.11 11.54
CA ALA A 194 0.40 -20.50 10.14
C ALA A 194 -0.76 -21.47 9.84
N GLY A 195 -0.99 -22.47 10.70
CA GLY A 195 -2.14 -23.37 10.59
C GLY A 195 -3.47 -22.62 10.54
N GLY A 196 -3.65 -21.62 11.42
CA GLY A 196 -4.81 -20.74 11.45
C GLY A 196 -4.97 -19.91 10.17
N LEU A 197 -3.90 -19.26 9.68
CA LEU A 197 -3.97 -18.46 8.46
C LEU A 197 -4.39 -19.28 7.24
N TYR A 198 -3.78 -20.45 7.03
CA TYR A 198 -4.14 -21.27 5.88
C TYR A 198 -5.50 -21.95 6.06
N GLY A 199 -5.82 -22.39 7.27
CA GLY A 199 -7.08 -23.06 7.58
C GLY A 199 -8.31 -22.15 7.54
N ALA A 200 -8.21 -20.95 8.11
CA ALA A 200 -9.36 -20.04 8.29
C ALA A 200 -9.47 -18.95 7.22
N ILE A 201 -8.36 -18.53 6.61
CA ILE A 201 -8.37 -17.43 5.64
C ILE A 201 -8.27 -17.96 4.21
N ARG A 202 -7.21 -18.72 3.90
CA ARG A 202 -6.95 -19.17 2.53
C ARG A 202 -7.92 -20.27 2.07
N ASN A 203 -8.22 -21.26 2.93
CA ASN A 203 -9.00 -22.42 2.54
C ASN A 203 -10.47 -22.10 2.22
N PRO A 204 -11.21 -21.30 3.01
CA PRO A 204 -12.60 -20.95 2.68
C PRO A 204 -12.74 -20.26 1.32
N ALA A 205 -11.81 -19.36 0.99
CA ALA A 205 -11.77 -18.67 -0.30
C ALA A 205 -11.54 -19.62 -1.51
N SER A 206 -11.06 -20.84 -1.28
CA SER A 206 -10.82 -21.83 -2.34
C SER A 206 -11.99 -22.81 -2.55
N HIS A 207 -12.95 -22.87 -1.63
CA HIS A 207 -14.00 -23.91 -1.61
C HIS A 207 -15.43 -23.36 -1.64
N VAL A 208 -15.62 -22.07 -1.38
CA VAL A 208 -16.94 -21.42 -1.35
C VAL A 208 -16.86 -20.11 -2.12
N MET A 209 -17.91 -19.76 -2.88
CA MET A 209 -18.04 -18.39 -3.38
C MET A 209 -18.35 -17.48 -2.19
N LEU A 210 -17.35 -16.69 -1.80
CA LEU A 210 -17.46 -15.69 -0.74
C LEU A 210 -17.58 -14.31 -1.37
N ASP A 211 -18.32 -13.43 -0.71
CA ASP A 211 -18.36 -12.01 -1.08
C ASP A 211 -16.97 -11.38 -0.98
N GLU A 212 -16.76 -10.29 -1.70
CA GLU A 212 -15.52 -9.52 -1.63
C GLU A 212 -15.26 -9.00 -0.20
N LEU A 213 -14.00 -8.95 0.22
CA LEU A 213 -13.64 -8.43 1.54
C LEU A 213 -13.71 -6.90 1.56
N PRO A 214 -14.13 -6.30 2.67
CA PRO A 214 -13.80 -4.91 2.98
C PRO A 214 -12.27 -4.68 2.95
N GLU A 215 -11.85 -3.48 2.55
CA GLU A 215 -10.43 -3.13 2.39
C GLU A 215 -9.64 -3.28 3.70
N ASP A 216 -10.22 -2.84 4.81
CA ASP A 216 -9.64 -2.91 6.14
C ASP A 216 -9.44 -4.35 6.62
N GLU A 217 -10.46 -5.20 6.51
CA GLU A 217 -10.35 -6.62 6.84
C GLU A 217 -9.31 -7.34 5.97
N ALA A 218 -9.24 -7.01 4.68
CA ALA A 218 -8.21 -7.56 3.80
C ALA A 218 -6.80 -7.09 4.19
N LEU A 219 -6.65 -5.85 4.63
CA LEU A 219 -5.37 -5.30 5.09
C LEU A 219 -4.90 -6.01 6.37
N GLU A 220 -5.82 -6.32 7.29
CA GLU A 220 -5.54 -7.13 8.48
C GLU A 220 -5.01 -8.52 8.11
N GLN A 221 -5.66 -9.17 7.14
CA GLN A 221 -5.24 -10.49 6.66
C GLN A 221 -3.85 -10.43 5.98
N LEU A 222 -3.59 -9.42 5.15
CA LEU A 222 -2.25 -9.18 4.59
C LEU A 222 -1.21 -8.92 5.67
N ALA A 223 -1.55 -8.16 6.70
CA ALA A 223 -0.66 -7.89 7.83
C ALA A 223 -0.32 -9.19 8.58
N ALA A 224 -1.30 -10.08 8.78
CA ALA A 224 -1.08 -11.38 9.39
C ALA A 224 -0.12 -12.26 8.56
N PHE A 225 -0.31 -12.34 7.24
CA PHE A 225 0.63 -13.02 6.35
C PHE A 225 2.02 -12.36 6.34
N SER A 226 2.09 -11.03 6.48
CA SER A 226 3.35 -10.27 6.56
C SER A 226 4.14 -10.61 7.83
N VAL A 227 3.46 -10.85 8.96
CA VAL A 227 4.09 -11.36 10.18
C VAL A 227 4.68 -12.75 9.94
N LEU A 228 3.90 -13.68 9.37
CA LEU A 228 4.38 -15.03 9.07
C LEU A 228 5.58 -15.02 8.11
N ALA A 229 5.48 -14.25 7.02
CA ALA A 229 6.55 -14.12 6.04
C ALA A 229 7.86 -13.64 6.70
N ARG A 230 7.78 -12.66 7.61
CA ARG A 230 8.93 -12.15 8.34
C ARG A 230 9.55 -13.18 9.28
N TRP A 231 8.75 -14.04 9.92
CA TRP A 231 9.29 -15.15 10.71
C TRP A 231 10.02 -16.16 9.84
N VAL A 232 9.44 -16.54 8.71
CA VAL A 232 10.08 -17.44 7.75
C VAL A 232 11.36 -16.83 7.22
N ASP A 233 11.34 -15.59 6.77
CA ASP A 233 12.48 -14.91 6.14
C ASP A 233 13.66 -14.76 7.11
N ARG A 234 13.40 -14.46 8.39
CA ARG A 234 14.43 -14.33 9.42
C ARG A 234 14.91 -15.65 10.02
N ALA A 235 14.11 -16.71 9.95
CA ALA A 235 14.47 -17.98 10.57
C ALA A 235 15.73 -18.60 9.92
N THR A 236 16.58 -19.20 10.75
CA THR A 236 17.73 -19.97 10.30
C THR A 236 17.28 -21.35 9.84
N LEU A 237 17.81 -21.81 8.71
CA LEU A 237 17.55 -23.16 8.23
C LEU A 237 18.45 -24.15 8.99
N ASP A 238 17.81 -25.08 9.68
CA ASP A 238 18.44 -26.17 10.42
C ASP A 238 18.16 -27.48 9.67
N ALA A 239 19.17 -28.02 9.01
CA ALA A 239 19.07 -29.24 8.21
C ALA A 239 19.80 -30.38 8.91
N ALA A 240 19.25 -31.59 8.81
CA ALA A 240 19.97 -32.78 9.24
C ALA A 240 21.25 -32.91 8.40
N GLY A 241 22.35 -33.31 9.04
CA GLY A 241 23.56 -33.68 8.33
C GLY A 241 23.28 -34.80 7.30
N PRO A 242 24.14 -34.94 6.28
CA PRO A 242 24.01 -35.99 5.27
C PRO A 242 24.05 -37.40 5.88
#